data_AF-A0A2I8A4Q0-F1
#
_entry.id   AF-A0A2I8A4Q0-F1
#
_cell.length_a   1.000
_cell.length_b   1.000
_cell.length_c   1.000
_cell.angle_alpha   90.00
_cell.angle_beta   90.00
_cell.angle_gamma   90.00
#
_symmetry.space_group_name_H-M   'P 1'
#
loop_
_entity.id
_entity.type
_entity.pdbx_description
1 polymer ?
#
loop_
_entity_poly.entity_id
_entity_poly.type
_entity_poly.pdbx_seq_one_letter_code
_entity_poly.pdbx_strand_id
1 'polypeptide(L)'
;MSLLDNSFTTWVNRPYFDLGKYNAGALHIKAIEFSYNNLIADLNCSEKSILINPVTIIHPISFRESLIRESGLFQYQINNPLELADELRNERWQNLCNYLIHYQELSLTTQLRVLYLLSNLCLHHAVLEYAPKFSNSDIADCLNRAKIAYCRAMSGLMARSDGGSMENLQEFEIIANHTPPGSKIRLNAAIELVALSAKTFRDLNATQFWSSLATQELKNLASSLDDFSYKQVTSIYYRAVVFLPLLQKDKEGVVREMDLCESLAESLTHAYKNEIERITAHENLITVLESRTKEALWLGDIDLAEARAKKIVEMEPFYSRYRLQLGEIFIKQGKIVEAAQMYRSAARLGPPGTAIAWFMAGQCYEKLGELDIACDCYLASIQMDSLAISAVERLYNLAPRLGNSALLNWSNIRLSELREQQKAIASQPRTSYIPEASSALKKAGEPVMI
;
A
#
# COMPACT_ATOMS: atom_id res chain seq x y z
N MET A 1 3.78 18.49 27.75
CA MET A 1 4.01 18.28 26.31
C MET A 1 3.76 16.79 26.05
N SER A 2 2.97 16.43 25.05
CA SER A 2 2.62 15.01 24.82
C SER A 2 3.87 14.24 24.37
N LEU A 3 3.99 12.95 24.73
CA LEU A 3 5.06 12.09 24.19
C LEU A 3 5.07 12.08 22.65
N LEU A 4 3.91 12.31 22.04
CA LEU A 4 3.74 12.40 20.58
C LEU A 4 4.41 13.65 19.98
N ASP A 5 4.68 14.68 20.77
CA ASP A 5 5.34 15.92 20.33
C ASP A 5 6.87 15.86 20.44
N ASN A 6 7.43 14.76 20.95
CA ASN A 6 8.87 14.63 21.23
C ASN A 6 9.74 14.36 20.00
N SER A 7 9.15 13.91 18.89
CA SER A 7 9.88 13.66 17.64
C SER A 7 9.07 14.13 16.43
N PHE A 8 9.77 14.47 15.35
CA PHE A 8 9.13 14.85 14.09
C PHE A 8 8.26 13.71 13.54
N THR A 9 8.74 12.46 13.57
CA THR A 9 8.03 11.30 13.05
C THR A 9 6.72 11.04 13.81
N THR A 10 6.73 11.12 15.14
CA THR A 10 5.53 10.95 15.97
C THR A 10 4.56 12.11 15.80
N TRP A 11 5.07 13.33 15.65
CA TRP A 11 4.24 14.53 15.47
C TRP A 11 3.50 14.55 14.12
N VAL A 12 4.19 14.17 13.03
CA VAL A 12 3.60 14.05 11.69
C VAL A 12 2.61 12.88 11.62
N ASN A 13 2.95 11.72 12.20
CA ASN A 13 2.12 10.52 12.17
C ASN A 13 1.12 10.41 13.34
N ARG A 14 0.92 11.50 14.09
CA ARG A 14 0.02 11.54 15.25
C ARG A 14 -1.36 10.89 15.00
N PRO A 15 -2.02 11.09 13.83
CA PRO A 15 -3.32 10.46 13.56
C PRO A 15 -3.33 8.94 13.67
N TYR A 16 -2.20 8.25 13.45
CA TYR A 16 -2.10 6.81 13.67
C TYR A 16 -2.16 6.43 15.16
N PHE A 17 -1.60 7.24 16.06
CA PHE A 17 -1.51 6.90 17.47
C PHE A 17 -2.81 7.16 18.22
N ASP A 18 -3.28 8.41 18.18
CA ASP A 18 -4.41 8.87 18.99
C ASP A 18 -5.56 9.42 18.14
N LEU A 19 -5.53 9.30 16.81
CA LEU A 19 -6.50 9.94 15.91
C LEU A 19 -6.54 11.47 16.07
N GLY A 20 -5.43 12.06 16.53
CA GLY A 20 -5.24 13.51 16.57
C GLY A 20 -5.37 14.16 15.19
N LYS A 21 -5.45 15.49 15.17
CA LYS A 21 -5.61 16.25 13.92
C LYS A 21 -4.42 16.05 13.00
N TYR A 22 -4.69 16.00 11.68
CA TYR A 22 -3.65 16.12 10.68
C TYR A 22 -2.90 17.46 10.83
N ASN A 23 -1.59 17.40 11.00
CA ASN A 23 -0.72 18.57 11.13
C ASN A 23 0.00 18.88 9.80
N ALA A 24 0.68 17.87 9.26
CA ALA A 24 1.42 17.86 8.01
C ALA A 24 1.67 16.40 7.62
N GLY A 25 2.30 16.15 6.48
CA GLY A 25 2.78 14.81 6.09
C GLY A 25 2.28 14.35 4.73
N ALA A 26 2.41 13.05 4.49
CA ALA A 26 2.02 12.41 3.24
C ALA A 26 0.50 12.23 3.13
N LEU A 27 0.01 11.99 1.92
CA LEU A 27 -1.43 11.85 1.64
C LEU A 27 -2.12 10.76 2.46
N HIS A 28 -1.43 9.65 2.77
CA HIS A 28 -2.00 8.57 3.58
C HIS A 28 -2.38 9.03 5.00
N ILE A 29 -1.66 10.02 5.56
CA ILE A 29 -1.99 10.63 6.86
C ILE A 29 -3.22 11.53 6.72
N LYS A 30 -3.27 12.32 5.64
CA LYS A 30 -4.43 13.17 5.32
C LYS A 30 -5.69 12.33 5.09
N ALA A 31 -5.55 11.11 4.58
CA ALA A 31 -6.66 10.15 4.40
C ALA A 31 -7.37 9.80 5.72
N ILE A 32 -6.64 9.74 6.85
CA ILE A 32 -7.23 9.49 8.16
C ILE A 32 -8.14 10.65 8.56
N GLU A 33 -7.70 11.90 8.35
CA GLU A 33 -8.50 13.10 8.62
C GLU A 33 -9.78 13.12 7.78
N PHE A 34 -9.68 12.80 6.50
CA PHE A 34 -10.87 12.67 5.64
C PHE A 34 -11.83 11.59 6.12
N SER A 35 -11.32 10.39 6.39
CA SER A 35 -12.17 9.29 6.86
C SER A 35 -12.84 9.61 8.19
N TYR A 36 -12.15 10.29 9.11
CA TYR A 36 -12.75 10.71 10.37
C TYR A 36 -13.84 11.78 10.17
N ASN A 37 -13.54 12.83 9.40
CA ASN A 37 -14.52 13.88 9.11
C ASN A 37 -15.75 13.32 8.37
N ASN A 38 -15.53 12.40 7.45
CA ASN A 38 -16.58 11.66 6.75
C ASN A 38 -17.44 10.81 7.69
N LEU A 39 -16.85 10.19 8.71
CA LEU A 39 -17.56 9.40 9.71
C LEU A 39 -18.49 10.28 10.55
N ILE A 40 -18.01 11.42 11.04
CA ILE A 40 -18.78 12.31 11.93
C ILE A 40 -19.69 13.30 11.19
N ALA A 41 -19.54 13.44 9.87
CA ALA A 41 -20.39 14.34 9.10
C ALA A 41 -21.82 13.79 9.01
N ASP A 42 -22.76 14.55 9.58
CA ASP A 42 -24.21 14.34 9.44
C ASP A 42 -24.66 14.85 8.06
N LEU A 43 -24.43 14.02 7.05
CA LEU A 43 -24.74 14.37 5.67
C LEU A 43 -26.18 13.97 5.34
N ASN A 44 -27.09 14.95 5.40
CA ASN A 44 -28.36 14.97 4.67
C ASN A 44 -28.17 14.99 3.13
N CYS A 45 -27.04 14.50 2.61
CA CYS A 45 -26.73 14.48 1.19
C CYS A 45 -27.34 13.23 0.54
N SER A 46 -28.04 13.46 -0.57
CA SER A 46 -28.56 12.41 -1.46
C SER A 46 -27.53 11.32 -1.76
N GLU A 47 -28.01 10.08 -1.96
CA GLU A 47 -27.24 8.88 -2.29
C GLU A 47 -26.26 9.03 -3.47
N LYS A 48 -26.33 10.13 -4.24
CA LYS A 48 -25.42 10.45 -5.34
C LYS A 48 -24.08 11.05 -4.89
N SER A 49 -23.99 11.54 -3.66
CA SER A 49 -22.76 12.03 -3.03
C SER A 49 -22.13 10.93 -2.17
N ILE A 50 -21.79 9.80 -2.78
CA ILE A 50 -21.13 8.69 -2.07
C ILE A 50 -19.72 9.16 -1.72
N LEU A 51 -19.44 9.24 -0.42
CA LEU A 51 -18.17 9.66 0.15
C LEU A 51 -17.03 8.84 -0.46
N ILE A 52 -16.25 9.51 -1.30
CA ILE A 52 -15.00 9.00 -1.83
C ILE A 52 -13.98 9.20 -0.72
N ASN A 53 -13.36 8.13 -0.20
CA ASN A 53 -12.07 8.28 0.46
C ASN A 53 -11.11 8.76 -0.66
N PRO A 54 -10.71 10.04 -0.69
CA PRO A 54 -10.05 10.62 -1.86
C PRO A 54 -8.64 10.06 -2.08
N VAL A 55 -8.10 9.40 -1.06
CA VAL A 55 -6.79 8.78 -1.04
C VAL A 55 -6.97 7.27 -0.93
N THR A 56 -6.40 6.54 -1.89
CA THR A 56 -6.50 5.07 -1.94
C THR A 56 -5.26 4.37 -1.37
N ILE A 57 -4.21 5.14 -1.06
CA ILE A 57 -3.01 4.65 -0.39
C ILE A 57 -3.37 4.16 1.02
N ILE A 58 -3.37 2.85 1.18
CA ILE A 58 -3.57 2.13 2.44
C ILE A 58 -2.32 1.29 2.69
N HIS A 59 -1.84 1.29 3.93
CA HIS A 59 -0.65 0.58 4.33
C HIS A 59 -0.98 -0.72 5.06
N PRO A 60 -0.13 -1.76 4.95
CA PRO A 60 -0.29 -3.02 5.68
C PRO A 60 -0.12 -2.84 7.19
N ILE A 61 -0.42 -3.89 7.94
CA ILE A 61 -0.30 -3.91 9.40
C ILE A 61 1.13 -3.57 9.85
N SER A 62 2.15 -4.08 9.15
CA SER A 62 3.56 -3.82 9.44
C SER A 62 3.96 -2.34 9.41
N PHE A 63 3.21 -1.47 8.71
CA PHE A 63 3.47 -0.04 8.73
C PHE A 63 3.21 0.54 10.13
N ARG A 64 2.06 0.22 10.73
CA ARG A 64 1.71 0.67 12.09
C ARG A 64 2.66 0.07 13.11
N GLU A 65 3.00 -1.21 12.98
CA GLU A 65 3.97 -1.88 13.85
C GLU A 65 5.35 -1.23 13.77
N SER A 66 5.80 -0.87 12.56
CA SER A 66 7.07 -0.16 12.38
C SER A 66 7.02 1.24 12.99
N LEU A 67 5.91 1.96 12.83
CA LEU A 67 5.74 3.28 13.45
C LEU A 67 5.82 3.21 14.98
N ILE A 68 5.20 2.19 15.59
CA ILE A 68 5.24 1.99 17.05
C ILE A 68 6.62 1.55 17.51
N ARG A 69 7.22 0.56 16.85
CA ARG A 69 8.56 0.05 17.16
C ARG A 69 9.63 1.13 17.07
N GLU A 70 9.62 1.92 15.99
CA GLU A 70 10.62 2.96 15.73
C GLU A 70 10.44 4.19 16.65
N SER A 71 9.22 4.47 17.11
CA SER A 71 8.96 5.55 18.08
C SER A 71 9.14 5.14 19.54
N GLY A 72 9.15 3.83 19.83
CA GLY A 72 9.16 3.29 21.20
C GLY A 72 7.84 3.47 21.96
N LEU A 73 6.77 3.91 21.29
CA LEU A 73 5.47 4.18 21.90
C LEU A 73 4.59 2.94 21.98
N PHE A 74 5.10 1.87 22.61
CA PHE A 74 4.45 0.55 22.68
C PHE A 74 3.07 0.56 23.34
N GLN A 75 2.74 1.59 24.13
CA GLN A 75 1.41 1.76 24.70
C GLN A 75 0.30 2.00 23.65
N TYR A 76 0.66 2.27 22.39
CA TYR A 76 -0.27 2.38 21.26
C TYR A 76 -0.33 1.11 20.38
N GLN A 77 0.35 0.04 20.79
CA GLN A 77 0.30 -1.27 20.12
C GLN A 77 -1.03 -1.96 20.41
N ILE A 78 -1.92 -1.91 19.42
CA ILE A 78 -3.28 -2.44 19.48
C ILE A 78 -3.66 -3.04 18.13
N ASN A 79 -4.55 -4.01 18.14
CA ASN A 79 -5.20 -4.57 16.96
C ASN A 79 -6.63 -4.05 16.80
N ASN A 80 -7.27 -3.66 17.91
CA ASN A 80 -8.62 -3.12 17.95
C ASN A 80 -8.63 -1.78 18.74
N PRO A 81 -9.30 -0.71 18.27
CA PRO A 81 -9.34 0.57 18.99
C PRO A 81 -9.85 0.51 20.42
N LEU A 82 -10.68 -0.47 20.76
CA LEU A 82 -11.19 -0.69 22.12
C LEU A 82 -10.11 -1.19 23.10
N GLU A 83 -8.95 -1.63 22.61
CA GLU A 83 -7.81 -2.07 23.44
C GLU A 83 -6.95 -0.91 23.95
N LEU A 84 -7.01 0.26 23.31
CA LEU A 84 -6.19 1.41 23.73
C LEU A 84 -6.59 1.87 25.13
N ALA A 85 -5.65 2.08 26.06
CA ALA A 85 -5.98 2.51 27.42
C ALA A 85 -6.73 3.87 27.43
N ASP A 86 -7.72 4.04 28.32
CA ASP A 86 -8.61 5.22 28.36
C ASP A 86 -7.83 6.55 28.48
N GLU A 87 -6.75 6.56 29.26
CA GLU A 87 -5.85 7.71 29.46
C GLU A 87 -5.10 8.14 28.18
N LEU A 88 -5.02 7.28 27.16
CA LEU A 88 -4.42 7.57 25.86
C LEU A 88 -5.46 7.98 24.80
N ARG A 89 -6.76 7.83 25.10
CA ARG A 89 -7.84 8.15 24.16
C ARG A 89 -8.16 9.63 24.22
N ASN A 90 -7.88 10.37 23.15
CA ASN A 90 -8.45 11.71 22.98
C ASN A 90 -9.94 11.62 22.55
N GLU A 91 -10.62 12.77 22.48
CA GLU A 91 -12.03 12.87 22.09
C GLU A 91 -12.35 12.13 20.76
N ARG A 92 -11.49 12.26 19.75
CA ARG A 92 -11.70 11.63 18.45
C ARG A 92 -11.63 10.11 18.54
N TRP A 93 -10.67 9.59 19.30
CA TRP A 93 -10.54 8.16 19.56
C TRP A 93 -11.73 7.61 20.36
N GLN A 94 -12.18 8.34 21.39
CA GLN A 94 -13.37 7.98 22.17
C GLN A 94 -14.62 7.91 21.28
N ASN A 95 -14.79 8.86 20.36
CA ASN A 95 -15.88 8.82 19.37
C ASN A 95 -15.80 7.56 18.48
N LEU A 96 -14.61 7.19 18.00
CA LEU A 96 -14.43 5.93 17.27
C LEU A 96 -14.80 4.71 18.12
N CYS A 97 -14.36 4.64 19.38
CA CYS A 97 -14.75 3.58 20.30
C CYS A 97 -16.28 3.46 20.46
N ASN A 98 -16.99 4.59 20.58
CA ASN A 98 -18.45 4.61 20.67
C ASN A 98 -19.12 4.03 19.42
N TYR A 99 -18.64 4.37 18.22
CA TYR A 99 -19.13 3.75 16.98
C TYR A 99 -18.90 2.23 16.95
N LEU A 100 -17.78 1.75 17.49
CA LEU A 100 -17.46 0.32 17.50
C LEU A 100 -18.31 -0.47 18.50
N ILE A 101 -18.59 0.11 19.68
CA ILE A 101 -19.47 -0.48 20.70
C ILE A 101 -20.88 -0.68 20.12
N HIS A 102 -21.39 0.31 19.39
CA HIS A 102 -22.73 0.29 18.79
C HIS A 102 -22.75 -0.17 17.32
N TYR A 103 -21.67 -0.80 16.83
CA TYR A 103 -21.46 -1.01 15.39
C TYR A 103 -22.61 -1.74 14.69
N GLN A 104 -23.20 -2.75 15.33
CA GLN A 104 -24.31 -3.54 14.77
C GLN A 104 -25.62 -2.74 14.65
N GLU A 105 -25.78 -1.66 15.41
CA GLU A 105 -26.94 -0.77 15.38
C GLU A 105 -26.81 0.31 14.30
N LEU A 106 -25.62 0.48 13.73
CA LEU A 106 -25.33 1.49 12.71
C LEU A 106 -25.91 1.12 11.34
N SER A 107 -26.25 2.14 10.55
CA SER A 107 -26.56 1.94 9.13
C SER A 107 -25.37 1.35 8.37
N LEU A 108 -25.62 0.59 7.29
CA LEU A 108 -24.56 0.03 6.43
C LEU A 108 -23.59 1.12 5.90
N THR A 109 -24.10 2.32 5.63
CA THR A 109 -23.28 3.47 5.20
C THR A 109 -22.32 3.90 6.30
N THR A 110 -22.81 4.02 7.54
CA THR A 110 -21.99 4.39 8.70
C THR A 110 -20.99 3.29 9.05
N GLN A 111 -21.41 2.02 9.01
CA GLN A 111 -20.53 0.86 9.15
C GLN A 111 -19.37 0.94 8.16
N LEU A 112 -19.65 1.18 6.87
CA LEU A 112 -18.61 1.33 5.85
C LEU A 112 -17.63 2.48 6.17
N ARG A 113 -18.11 3.63 6.65
CA ARG A 113 -17.26 4.76 7.06
C ARG A 113 -16.35 4.40 8.22
N VAL A 114 -16.85 3.65 9.21
CA VAL A 114 -16.04 3.12 10.32
C VAL A 114 -14.94 2.21 9.77
N LEU A 115 -15.27 1.27 8.88
CA LEU A 115 -14.28 0.36 8.28
C LEU A 115 -13.21 1.08 7.46
N TYR A 116 -13.57 2.14 6.72
CA TYR A 116 -12.58 2.95 6.01
C TYR A 116 -11.63 3.69 6.95
N LEU A 117 -12.13 4.21 8.07
CA LEU A 117 -11.27 4.82 9.07
C LEU A 117 -10.32 3.80 9.70
N LEU A 118 -10.82 2.62 10.09
CA LEU A 118 -9.99 1.54 10.61
C LEU A 118 -8.90 1.10 9.62
N SER A 119 -9.26 0.98 8.33
CA SER A 119 -8.32 0.65 7.26
C SER A 119 -7.24 1.72 7.09
N ASN A 120 -7.59 3.01 7.11
CA ASN A 120 -6.61 4.10 7.01
C ASN A 120 -5.69 4.18 8.24
N LEU A 121 -6.14 3.71 9.41
CA LEU A 121 -5.35 3.56 10.63
C LEU A 121 -4.46 2.29 10.64
N CYS A 122 -4.51 1.49 9.57
CA CYS A 122 -3.84 0.19 9.43
C CYS A 122 -4.30 -0.86 10.46
N LEU A 123 -5.52 -0.73 10.98
CA LEU A 123 -6.13 -1.67 11.94
C LEU A 123 -6.94 -2.74 11.19
N HIS A 124 -6.27 -3.45 10.29
CA HIS A 124 -6.92 -4.43 9.41
C HIS A 124 -7.50 -5.64 10.16
N HIS A 125 -6.92 -6.02 11.31
CA HIS A 125 -7.53 -7.03 12.19
C HIS A 125 -8.93 -6.60 12.65
N ALA A 126 -9.09 -5.35 13.12
CA ALA A 126 -10.41 -4.81 13.46
C ALA A 126 -11.34 -4.75 12.24
N VAL A 127 -10.86 -4.37 11.05
CA VAL A 127 -11.71 -4.42 9.83
C VAL A 127 -12.22 -5.85 9.59
N LEU A 128 -11.36 -6.85 9.71
CA LEU A 128 -11.75 -8.27 9.53
C LEU A 128 -12.64 -8.81 10.65
N GLU A 129 -12.64 -8.18 11.83
CA GLU A 129 -13.53 -8.51 12.94
C GLU A 129 -14.94 -7.91 12.71
N TYR A 130 -15.02 -6.62 12.37
CA TYR A 130 -16.28 -5.90 12.24
C TYR A 130 -16.96 -6.02 10.87
N ALA A 131 -16.22 -6.27 9.79
CA ALA A 131 -16.80 -6.43 8.46
C ALA A 131 -17.36 -7.85 8.28
N PRO A 132 -18.69 -8.06 8.23
CA PRO A 132 -19.26 -9.39 8.09
C PRO A 132 -18.91 -10.03 6.73
N LYS A 133 -18.95 -11.36 6.68
CA LYS A 133 -18.98 -12.10 5.41
C LYS A 133 -20.40 -12.11 4.87
N PHE A 134 -20.57 -11.69 3.62
CA PHE A 134 -21.86 -11.67 2.94
C PHE A 134 -21.99 -12.87 1.99
N SER A 135 -23.22 -13.35 1.82
CA SER A 135 -23.52 -14.33 0.78
C SER A 135 -23.48 -13.68 -0.62
N ASN A 136 -23.42 -14.50 -1.66
CA ASN A 136 -23.47 -14.01 -3.05
C ASN A 136 -24.76 -13.21 -3.33
N SER A 137 -25.89 -13.64 -2.75
CA SER A 137 -27.16 -12.92 -2.86
C SER A 137 -27.14 -11.57 -2.12
N ASP A 138 -26.49 -11.49 -0.96
CA ASP A 138 -26.38 -10.24 -0.21
C ASP A 138 -25.61 -9.16 -0.98
N ILE A 139 -24.52 -9.56 -1.64
CA ILE A 139 -23.67 -8.69 -2.47
C ILE A 139 -24.41 -8.24 -3.73
N ALA A 140 -25.18 -9.13 -4.35
CA ALA A 140 -25.98 -8.82 -5.53
C ALA A 140 -27.12 -7.84 -5.22
N ASP A 141 -27.74 -7.97 -4.05
CA ASP A 141 -28.92 -7.18 -3.64
C ASP A 141 -28.57 -5.77 -3.15
N CYS A 142 -27.42 -5.59 -2.48
CA CYS A 142 -27.09 -4.32 -1.82
C CYS A 142 -25.66 -3.85 -2.11
N LEU A 143 -25.53 -2.72 -2.80
CA LEU A 143 -24.24 -2.13 -3.14
C LEU A 143 -23.39 -1.78 -1.90
N ASN A 144 -24.00 -1.39 -0.78
CA ASN A 144 -23.25 -1.13 0.45
C ASN A 144 -22.67 -2.42 1.06
N ARG A 145 -23.38 -3.56 0.96
CA ARG A 145 -22.81 -4.87 1.34
C ARG A 145 -21.64 -5.25 0.43
N ALA A 146 -21.75 -5.00 -0.88
CA ALA A 146 -20.63 -5.19 -1.81
C ALA A 146 -19.42 -4.31 -1.48
N LYS A 147 -19.62 -3.04 -1.08
CA LYS A 147 -18.54 -2.14 -0.63
C LYS A 147 -17.86 -2.64 0.65
N ILE A 148 -18.63 -3.11 1.62
CA ILE A 148 -18.09 -3.68 2.86
C ILE A 148 -17.30 -4.97 2.55
N ALA A 149 -17.82 -5.84 1.68
CA ALA A 149 -17.11 -7.03 1.21
C ALA A 149 -15.79 -6.66 0.54
N TYR A 150 -15.76 -5.62 -0.30
CA TYR A 150 -14.54 -5.12 -0.92
C TYR A 150 -13.54 -4.56 0.11
N CYS A 151 -14.00 -3.79 1.09
CA CYS A 151 -13.15 -3.27 2.17
C CYS A 151 -12.54 -4.42 3.01
N ARG A 152 -13.33 -5.47 3.25
CA ARG A 152 -12.87 -6.71 3.90
C ARG A 152 -11.80 -7.42 3.06
N ALA A 153 -12.03 -7.61 1.77
CA ALA A 153 -11.08 -8.25 0.85
C ALA A 153 -9.74 -7.51 0.80
N MET A 154 -9.78 -6.17 0.67
CA MET A 154 -8.59 -5.32 0.72
C MET A 154 -7.87 -5.42 2.07
N SER A 155 -8.58 -5.42 3.20
CA SER A 155 -7.95 -5.58 4.52
C SER A 155 -7.36 -6.97 4.73
N GLY A 156 -7.98 -8.00 4.16
CA GLY A 156 -7.43 -9.34 4.13
C GLY A 156 -6.13 -9.42 3.31
N LEU A 157 -6.04 -8.67 2.21
CA LEU A 157 -4.80 -8.52 1.44
C LEU A 157 -3.73 -7.81 2.29
N MET A 158 -4.05 -6.65 2.86
CA MET A 158 -3.12 -5.85 3.69
C MET A 158 -2.63 -6.57 4.95
N ALA A 159 -3.45 -7.45 5.55
CA ALA A 159 -3.05 -8.27 6.69
C ALA A 159 -2.09 -9.41 6.31
N ARG A 160 -2.06 -9.80 5.02
CA ARG A 160 -1.25 -10.91 4.50
C ARG A 160 -0.02 -10.47 3.71
N SER A 161 0.05 -9.20 3.30
CA SER A 161 1.15 -8.64 2.51
C SER A 161 2.53 -8.85 3.15
N ASP A 162 2.58 -9.00 4.48
CA ASP A 162 3.81 -9.19 5.25
C ASP A 162 4.24 -10.68 5.38
N GLY A 163 3.32 -11.63 5.17
CA GLY A 163 3.51 -13.06 5.52
C GLY A 163 3.83 -14.00 4.36
N GLY A 164 3.89 -13.51 3.12
CA GLY A 164 4.16 -14.35 1.94
C GLY A 164 3.12 -15.46 1.67
N SER A 165 1.97 -15.42 2.35
CA SER A 165 0.84 -16.29 2.02
C SER A 165 0.22 -15.82 0.71
N MET A 166 0.01 -16.73 -0.24
CA MET A 166 -0.63 -16.41 -1.52
C MET A 166 -1.96 -15.69 -1.29
N GLU A 167 -2.12 -14.58 -1.99
CA GLU A 167 -3.23 -13.66 -1.91
C GLU A 167 -4.55 -14.40 -2.20
N ASN A 168 -5.51 -14.31 -1.29
CA ASN A 168 -6.82 -14.94 -1.48
C ASN A 168 -7.62 -14.14 -2.51
N LEU A 169 -7.56 -14.55 -3.78
CA LEU A 169 -8.34 -13.98 -4.87
C LEU A 169 -9.85 -14.18 -4.69
N GLN A 170 -10.26 -15.21 -3.94
CA GLN A 170 -11.66 -15.66 -3.87
C GLN A 170 -12.63 -14.56 -3.45
N GLU A 171 -12.26 -13.72 -2.48
CA GLU A 171 -13.14 -12.63 -2.05
C GLU A 171 -13.34 -11.60 -3.18
N PHE A 172 -12.30 -11.28 -3.95
CA PHE A 172 -12.42 -10.40 -5.12
C PHE A 172 -13.20 -11.06 -6.27
N GLU A 173 -13.00 -12.36 -6.51
CA GLU A 173 -13.75 -13.11 -7.54
C GLU A 173 -15.25 -13.13 -7.23
N ILE A 174 -15.63 -13.36 -5.97
CA ILE A 174 -17.02 -13.29 -5.52
C ILE A 174 -17.61 -11.90 -5.81
N ILE A 175 -16.88 -10.83 -5.46
CA ILE A 175 -17.34 -9.45 -5.69
C ILE A 175 -17.47 -9.18 -7.20
N ALA A 176 -16.47 -9.55 -8.01
CA ALA A 176 -16.47 -9.34 -9.45
C ALA A 176 -17.58 -10.12 -10.17
N ASN A 177 -17.96 -11.29 -9.66
CA ASN A 177 -18.98 -12.15 -10.27
C ASN A 177 -20.41 -11.84 -9.81
N HIS A 178 -20.60 -11.37 -8.57
CA HIS A 178 -21.94 -11.25 -7.97
C HIS A 178 -22.41 -9.81 -7.73
N THR A 179 -21.53 -8.82 -7.74
CA THR A 179 -21.97 -7.41 -7.66
C THR A 179 -22.71 -7.01 -8.94
N PRO A 180 -23.77 -6.18 -8.88
CA PRO A 180 -24.49 -5.75 -10.08
C PRO A 180 -23.58 -5.16 -11.17
N PRO A 181 -23.83 -5.49 -12.47
CA PRO A 181 -23.16 -4.85 -13.60
C PRO A 181 -23.33 -3.33 -13.60
N GLY A 182 -22.35 -2.60 -14.11
CA GLY A 182 -22.34 -1.14 -14.15
C GLY A 182 -22.06 -0.50 -12.80
N SER A 183 -21.47 -1.22 -11.84
CA SER A 183 -21.08 -0.67 -10.54
C SER A 183 -19.56 -0.48 -10.43
N LYS A 184 -19.13 0.62 -9.81
CA LYS A 184 -17.71 0.92 -9.58
C LYS A 184 -16.99 -0.17 -8.78
N ILE A 185 -17.69 -0.82 -7.85
CA ILE A 185 -17.14 -1.89 -7.02
C ILE A 185 -16.82 -3.15 -7.83
N ARG A 186 -17.68 -3.51 -8.78
CA ARG A 186 -17.42 -4.64 -9.68
C ARG A 186 -16.19 -4.37 -10.56
N LEU A 187 -16.08 -3.16 -11.12
CA LEU A 187 -14.91 -2.74 -11.87
C LEU A 187 -13.63 -2.76 -11.02
N ASN A 188 -13.68 -2.22 -9.80
CA ASN A 188 -12.54 -2.23 -8.89
C ASN A 188 -12.08 -3.66 -8.58
N ALA A 189 -13.00 -4.58 -8.29
CA ALA A 189 -12.66 -5.98 -8.07
C ALA A 189 -12.03 -6.63 -9.31
N ALA A 190 -12.54 -6.36 -10.51
CA ALA A 190 -11.94 -6.84 -11.76
C ALA A 190 -10.52 -6.27 -11.96
N ILE A 191 -10.31 -4.99 -11.68
CA ILE A 191 -9.00 -4.32 -11.76
C ILE A 191 -7.99 -4.93 -10.78
N GLU A 192 -8.40 -5.20 -9.54
CA GLU A 192 -7.53 -5.87 -8.56
C GLU A 192 -7.18 -7.29 -9.02
N LEU A 193 -8.16 -8.05 -9.54
CA LEU A 193 -7.91 -9.38 -10.09
C LEU A 193 -6.93 -9.36 -11.26
N VAL A 194 -7.03 -8.39 -12.18
CA VAL A 194 -6.02 -8.19 -13.25
C VAL A 194 -4.62 -8.01 -12.65
N ALA A 195 -4.49 -7.11 -11.67
CA ALA A 195 -3.20 -6.80 -11.06
C ALA A 195 -2.61 -8.00 -10.30
N LEU A 196 -3.40 -8.70 -9.50
CA LEU A 196 -2.96 -9.84 -8.70
C LEU A 196 -2.65 -11.06 -9.58
N SER A 197 -3.50 -11.38 -10.58
CA SER A 197 -3.23 -12.44 -11.56
C SER A 197 -1.91 -12.22 -12.30
N ALA A 198 -1.62 -10.97 -12.69
CA ALA A 198 -0.40 -10.65 -13.41
C ALA A 198 0.85 -10.61 -12.54
N LYS A 199 0.81 -9.89 -11.41
CA LYS A 199 2.00 -9.66 -10.57
C LYS A 199 2.39 -10.88 -9.75
N THR A 200 1.40 -11.54 -9.16
CA THR A 200 1.61 -12.60 -8.18
C THR A 200 1.73 -13.95 -8.86
N PHE A 201 0.84 -14.23 -9.81
CA PHE A 201 0.76 -15.54 -10.46
C PHE A 201 1.38 -15.58 -11.86
N ARG A 202 1.62 -14.40 -12.47
CA ARG A 202 2.05 -14.27 -13.88
C ARG A 202 1.15 -15.06 -14.84
N ASP A 203 -0.14 -15.14 -14.52
CA ASP A 203 -1.12 -15.91 -15.26
C ASP A 203 -1.73 -15.04 -16.36
N LEU A 204 -1.27 -15.26 -17.60
CA LEU A 204 -1.72 -14.51 -18.77
C LEU A 204 -3.23 -14.73 -19.05
N ASN A 205 -3.74 -15.95 -18.87
CA ASN A 205 -5.12 -16.28 -19.20
C ASN A 205 -6.09 -15.65 -18.20
N ALA A 206 -5.78 -15.75 -16.90
CA ALA A 206 -6.57 -15.08 -15.87
C ALA A 206 -6.51 -13.55 -16.03
N THR A 207 -5.33 -13.00 -16.30
CA THR A 207 -5.14 -11.56 -16.56
C THR A 207 -5.99 -11.10 -17.74
N GLN A 208 -6.02 -11.86 -18.84
CA GLN A 208 -6.84 -11.58 -20.02
C GLN A 208 -8.34 -11.62 -19.69
N PHE A 209 -8.79 -12.66 -18.97
CA PHE A 209 -10.19 -12.85 -18.58
C PHE A 209 -10.70 -11.67 -17.74
N TRP A 210 -9.97 -11.31 -16.68
CA TRP A 210 -10.35 -10.20 -15.81
C TRP A 210 -10.24 -8.84 -16.52
N SER A 211 -9.30 -8.68 -17.46
CA SER A 211 -9.20 -7.46 -18.29
C SER A 211 -10.41 -7.30 -19.19
N SER A 212 -10.95 -8.39 -19.76
CA SER A 212 -12.19 -8.36 -20.53
C SER A 212 -13.38 -7.94 -19.67
N LEU A 213 -13.50 -8.44 -18.44
CA LEU A 213 -14.54 -8.00 -17.51
C LEU A 213 -14.37 -6.51 -17.16
N ALA A 214 -13.16 -6.06 -16.81
CA ALA A 214 -12.89 -4.66 -16.49
C ALA A 214 -13.24 -3.72 -17.67
N THR A 215 -12.93 -4.14 -18.90
CA THR A 215 -13.27 -3.40 -20.13
C THR A 215 -14.79 -3.26 -20.27
N GLN A 216 -15.53 -4.36 -20.06
CA GLN A 216 -16.99 -4.36 -20.15
C GLN A 216 -17.62 -3.45 -19.09
N GLU A 217 -17.16 -3.54 -17.85
CA GLU A 217 -17.69 -2.75 -16.74
C GLU A 217 -17.38 -1.26 -16.89
N LEU A 218 -16.20 -0.89 -17.42
CA LEU A 218 -15.89 0.50 -17.75
C LEU A 218 -16.86 1.07 -18.79
N LYS A 219 -17.22 0.29 -19.82
CA LYS A 219 -18.23 0.68 -20.82
C LYS A 219 -19.61 0.84 -20.19
N ASN A 220 -20.01 -0.09 -19.32
CA ASN A 220 -21.30 -0.04 -18.63
C ASN A 220 -21.40 1.20 -17.72
N LEU A 221 -20.29 1.60 -17.08
CA LEU A 221 -20.23 2.77 -16.19
C LEU A 221 -20.21 4.10 -16.93
N ALA A 222 -19.75 4.13 -18.19
CA ALA A 222 -19.41 5.37 -18.91
C ALA A 222 -20.54 6.41 -18.93
N SER A 223 -21.80 6.00 -19.13
CA SER A 223 -22.95 6.91 -19.18
C SER A 223 -23.44 7.38 -17.80
N SER A 224 -23.03 6.70 -16.73
CA SER A 224 -23.44 6.99 -15.35
C SER A 224 -22.51 7.94 -14.60
N LEU A 225 -21.30 8.15 -15.12
CA LEU A 225 -20.26 8.95 -14.49
C LEU A 225 -20.20 10.35 -15.13
N ASP A 226 -19.91 11.35 -14.30
CA ASP A 226 -19.47 12.65 -14.81
C ASP A 226 -18.06 12.54 -15.45
N ASP A 227 -17.66 13.57 -16.21
CA ASP A 227 -16.38 13.59 -16.92
C ASP A 227 -15.15 13.39 -16.02
N PHE A 228 -15.15 13.97 -14.82
CA PHE A 228 -14.04 13.84 -13.87
C PHE A 228 -13.96 12.39 -13.35
N SER A 229 -15.10 11.86 -12.88
CA SER A 229 -15.20 10.49 -12.37
C SER A 229 -14.86 9.45 -13.46
N TYR A 230 -15.30 9.69 -14.70
CA TYR A 230 -14.99 8.81 -15.84
C TYR A 230 -13.49 8.80 -16.15
N LYS A 231 -12.86 9.98 -16.26
CA LYS A 231 -11.41 10.09 -16.50
C LYS A 231 -10.59 9.44 -15.40
N GLN A 232 -10.97 9.63 -14.14
CA GLN A 232 -10.31 9.00 -12.99
C GLN A 232 -10.35 7.47 -13.10
N VAL A 233 -11.55 6.91 -13.26
CA VAL A 233 -11.73 5.45 -13.33
C VAL A 233 -11.03 4.87 -14.57
N THR A 234 -11.06 5.58 -15.70
CA THR A 234 -10.39 5.18 -16.94
C THR A 234 -8.86 5.20 -16.80
N SER A 235 -8.29 6.20 -16.11
CA SER A 235 -6.85 6.25 -15.81
C SER A 235 -6.42 5.04 -14.94
N ILE A 236 -7.18 4.72 -13.88
CA ILE A 236 -6.93 3.55 -13.03
C ILE A 236 -7.04 2.25 -13.83
N TYR A 237 -8.04 2.14 -14.70
CA TYR A 237 -8.23 1.01 -15.61
C TYR A 237 -6.99 0.78 -16.50
N TYR A 238 -6.50 1.82 -17.20
CA TYR A 238 -5.35 1.70 -18.08
C TYR A 238 -4.08 1.24 -17.33
N ARG A 239 -3.89 1.73 -16.11
CA ARG A 239 -2.79 1.30 -15.22
C ARG A 239 -2.87 -0.18 -14.84
N ALA A 240 -4.05 -0.78 -14.88
CA ALA A 240 -4.26 -2.19 -14.59
C ALA A 240 -4.11 -3.05 -15.85
N VAL A 241 -4.79 -2.71 -16.95
CA VAL A 241 -4.77 -3.55 -18.16
C VAL A 241 -3.42 -3.57 -18.87
N VAL A 242 -2.54 -2.59 -18.61
CA VAL A 242 -1.14 -2.60 -19.07
C VAL A 242 -0.38 -3.90 -18.72
N PHE A 243 -0.80 -4.61 -17.67
CA PHE A 243 -0.18 -5.89 -17.33
C PHE A 243 -0.31 -6.94 -18.44
N LEU A 244 -1.35 -6.85 -19.28
CA LEU A 244 -1.56 -7.78 -20.39
C LEU A 244 -0.45 -7.66 -21.46
N PRO A 245 -0.23 -6.49 -22.12
CA PRO A 245 0.89 -6.33 -23.04
C PRO A 245 2.24 -6.53 -22.34
N LEU A 246 2.37 -6.19 -21.05
CA LEU A 246 3.59 -6.45 -20.28
C LEU A 246 3.93 -7.95 -20.20
N LEU A 247 2.96 -8.80 -19.87
CA LEU A 247 3.16 -10.26 -19.83
C LEU A 247 3.46 -10.85 -21.21
N GLN A 248 2.88 -10.25 -22.25
CA GLN A 248 3.15 -10.60 -23.65
C GLN A 248 4.50 -10.06 -24.16
N LYS A 249 5.19 -9.23 -23.36
CA LYS A 249 6.41 -8.49 -23.72
C LYS A 249 6.21 -7.54 -24.92
N ASP A 250 4.98 -7.08 -25.13
CA ASP A 250 4.64 -6.06 -26.12
C ASP A 250 5.01 -4.67 -25.57
N LYS A 251 6.21 -4.19 -25.93
CA LYS A 251 6.72 -2.88 -25.52
C LYS A 251 5.83 -1.74 -26.01
N GLU A 252 5.39 -1.80 -27.26
CA GLU A 252 4.59 -0.72 -27.84
C GLU A 252 3.20 -0.67 -27.18
N GLY A 253 2.62 -1.83 -26.90
CA GLY A 253 1.38 -1.94 -26.13
C GLY A 253 1.50 -1.33 -24.75
N VAL A 254 2.57 -1.65 -24.01
CA VAL A 254 2.81 -1.05 -22.69
C VAL A 254 2.86 0.48 -22.78
N VAL A 255 3.65 1.03 -23.71
CA VAL A 255 3.79 2.48 -23.89
C VAL A 255 2.46 3.13 -24.24
N ARG A 256 1.70 2.57 -25.20
CA ARG A 256 0.40 3.10 -25.62
C ARG A 256 -0.60 3.19 -24.46
N GLU A 257 -0.76 2.11 -23.70
CA GLU A 257 -1.71 2.08 -22.57
C GLU A 257 -1.28 3.05 -21.46
N MET A 258 0.03 3.16 -21.20
CA MET A 258 0.56 4.05 -20.17
C MET A 258 0.53 5.53 -20.56
N ASP A 259 0.67 5.86 -21.85
CA ASP A 259 0.49 7.24 -22.34
C ASP A 259 -0.96 7.70 -22.17
N LEU A 260 -1.94 6.83 -22.47
CA LEU A 260 -3.36 7.10 -22.21
C LEU A 260 -3.64 7.28 -20.71
N CYS A 261 -3.06 6.40 -19.89
CA CYS A 261 -3.15 6.46 -18.43
C CYS A 261 -2.66 7.80 -17.86
N GLU A 262 -1.46 8.24 -18.28
CA GLU A 262 -0.80 9.48 -17.86
C GLU A 262 -1.57 10.72 -18.36
N SER A 263 -1.94 10.77 -19.64
CA SER A 263 -2.71 11.89 -20.21
C SER A 263 -4.03 12.13 -19.47
N LEU A 264 -4.77 11.06 -19.15
CA LEU A 264 -5.98 11.16 -18.34
C LEU A 264 -5.70 11.68 -16.93
N ALA A 265 -4.66 11.16 -16.27
CA ALA A 265 -4.28 11.58 -14.93
C ALA A 265 -3.87 13.07 -14.87
N GLU A 266 -3.09 13.54 -15.84
CA GLU A 266 -2.70 14.94 -15.94
C GLU A 266 -3.91 15.85 -16.18
N SER A 267 -4.85 15.43 -17.05
CA SER A 267 -6.06 16.22 -17.32
C SER A 267 -6.91 16.48 -16.06
N LEU A 268 -6.94 15.53 -15.12
CA LEU A 268 -7.66 15.68 -13.85
C LEU A 268 -7.08 16.81 -12.98
N THR A 269 -5.76 17.06 -13.06
CA THR A 269 -5.10 18.11 -12.28
C THR A 269 -5.44 19.53 -12.73
N HIS A 270 -6.15 19.67 -13.86
CA HIS A 270 -6.66 20.94 -14.38
C HIS A 270 -8.20 21.03 -14.36
N ALA A 271 -8.89 19.97 -13.96
CA ALA A 271 -10.35 19.85 -14.08
C ALA A 271 -11.11 19.76 -12.74
N TYR A 272 -10.41 19.69 -11.61
CA TYR A 272 -11.05 19.56 -10.29
C TYR A 272 -11.81 20.83 -9.87
N LYS A 273 -12.91 20.65 -9.14
CA LYS A 273 -13.83 21.71 -8.69
C LYS A 273 -13.79 21.94 -7.18
N ASN A 274 -13.26 21.00 -6.43
CA ASN A 274 -13.23 21.04 -4.96
C ASN A 274 -11.97 20.34 -4.43
N GLU A 275 -11.75 20.45 -3.12
CA GLU A 275 -10.58 19.89 -2.43
C GLU A 275 -10.46 18.37 -2.58
N ILE A 276 -11.58 17.65 -2.56
CA ILE A 276 -11.62 16.19 -2.65
C ILE A 276 -11.15 15.76 -4.04
N GLU A 277 -11.72 16.34 -5.09
CA GLU A 277 -11.30 16.11 -6.48
C GLU A 277 -9.85 16.50 -6.71
N ARG A 278 -9.38 17.61 -6.10
CA ARG A 278 -7.97 18.00 -6.19
C ARG A 278 -7.06 16.91 -5.65
N ILE A 279 -7.33 16.43 -4.43
CA ILE A 279 -6.52 15.38 -3.81
C ILE A 279 -6.55 14.10 -4.64
N THR A 280 -7.74 13.69 -5.07
CA THR A 280 -7.92 12.50 -5.90
C THR A 280 -7.18 12.60 -7.24
N ALA A 281 -7.19 13.77 -7.89
CA ALA A 281 -6.44 14.00 -9.12
C ALA A 281 -4.92 13.88 -8.89
N HIS A 282 -4.41 14.50 -7.82
CA HIS A 282 -2.99 14.46 -7.49
C HIS A 282 -2.53 13.06 -7.08
N GLU A 283 -3.31 12.36 -6.25
CA GLU A 283 -3.02 10.98 -5.85
C GLU A 283 -3.01 10.02 -7.03
N ASN A 284 -3.97 10.17 -7.96
CA ASN A 284 -4.00 9.37 -9.18
C ASN A 284 -2.75 9.64 -10.02
N LEU A 285 -2.37 10.91 -10.23
CA LEU A 285 -1.17 11.26 -10.98
C LEU A 285 0.11 10.72 -10.33
N ILE A 286 0.25 10.82 -9.00
CA ILE A 286 1.39 10.25 -8.26
C ILE A 286 1.49 8.74 -8.51
N THR A 287 0.37 8.02 -8.41
CA THR A 287 0.32 6.57 -8.62
C THR A 287 0.66 6.19 -10.07
N VAL A 288 0.21 6.98 -11.04
CA VAL A 288 0.56 6.78 -12.45
C VAL A 288 2.04 7.05 -12.69
N LEU A 289 2.59 8.15 -12.17
CA LEU A 289 4.01 8.46 -12.27
C LEU A 289 4.88 7.36 -11.63
N GLU A 290 4.43 6.73 -10.53
CA GLU A 290 5.13 5.59 -9.94
C GLU A 290 5.23 4.42 -10.94
N SER A 291 4.13 4.09 -11.62
CA SER A 291 4.11 3.06 -12.68
C SER A 291 4.96 3.47 -13.90
N ARG A 292 4.85 4.72 -14.36
CA ARG A 292 5.63 5.28 -15.48
C ARG A 292 7.13 5.33 -15.20
N THR A 293 7.51 5.49 -13.93
CA THR A 293 8.91 5.39 -13.50
C THR A 293 9.43 3.97 -13.66
N LYS A 294 8.65 2.96 -13.23
CA LYS A 294 9.01 1.53 -13.38
C LYS A 294 9.06 1.10 -14.85
N GLU A 295 8.13 1.61 -15.66
CA GLU A 295 8.13 1.40 -17.10
C GLU A 295 9.39 1.97 -17.76
N ALA A 296 9.76 3.22 -17.44
CA ALA A 296 10.98 3.84 -17.98
C ALA A 296 12.23 3.02 -17.61
N LEU A 297 12.33 2.56 -16.36
CA LEU A 297 13.41 1.64 -15.94
C LEU A 297 13.39 0.32 -16.72
N TRP A 298 12.21 -0.25 -16.99
CA TRP A 298 12.07 -1.48 -17.77
C TRP A 298 12.45 -1.29 -19.25
N LEU A 299 12.19 -0.11 -19.82
CA LEU A 299 12.62 0.28 -21.16
C LEU A 299 14.10 0.64 -21.24
N GLY A 300 14.76 0.88 -20.10
CA GLY A 300 16.16 1.31 -20.02
C GLY A 300 16.35 2.82 -20.11
N ASP A 301 15.28 3.61 -20.11
CA ASP A 301 15.32 5.07 -20.09
C ASP A 301 15.41 5.57 -18.64
N ILE A 302 16.65 5.55 -18.11
CA ILE A 302 16.91 5.87 -16.72
C ILE A 302 16.74 7.39 -16.46
N ASP A 303 16.99 8.23 -17.45
CA ASP A 303 16.85 9.69 -17.31
C ASP A 303 15.37 10.09 -17.21
N LEU A 304 14.49 9.46 -18.00
CA LEU A 304 13.05 9.64 -17.87
C LEU A 304 12.53 9.10 -16.53
N ALA A 305 13.07 7.97 -16.05
CA ALA A 305 12.75 7.45 -14.73
C ALA A 305 13.14 8.44 -13.62
N GLU A 306 14.32 9.06 -13.70
CA GLU A 306 14.77 10.08 -12.75
C GLU A 306 13.84 11.30 -12.75
N ALA A 307 13.49 11.83 -13.93
CA ALA A 307 12.63 13.00 -14.05
C ALA A 307 11.25 12.75 -13.41
N ARG A 308 10.66 11.58 -13.67
CA ARG A 308 9.37 11.18 -13.07
C ARG A 308 9.47 10.99 -11.57
N ALA A 309 10.51 10.30 -11.08
CA ALA A 309 10.71 10.09 -9.66
C ALA A 309 10.94 11.40 -8.89
N LYS A 310 11.66 12.38 -9.48
CA LYS A 310 11.81 13.73 -8.91
C LYS A 310 10.46 14.45 -8.79
N LYS A 311 9.62 14.42 -9.84
CA LYS A 311 8.26 14.98 -9.81
C LYS A 311 7.42 14.36 -8.69
N ILE A 312 7.52 13.05 -8.47
CA ILE A 312 6.82 12.38 -7.36
C ILE A 312 7.31 12.87 -5.99
N VAL A 313 8.62 12.99 -5.80
CA VAL A 313 9.21 13.48 -4.53
C VAL A 313 8.82 14.94 -4.24
N GLU A 314 8.69 15.76 -5.28
CA GLU A 314 8.20 17.14 -5.16
C GLU A 314 6.71 17.20 -4.78
N MET A 315 5.88 16.31 -5.34
CA MET A 315 4.46 16.21 -5.01
C MET A 315 4.21 15.65 -3.60
N GLU A 316 5.02 14.67 -3.15
CA GLU A 316 4.89 14.01 -1.85
C GLU A 316 6.19 14.09 -1.02
N PRO A 317 6.56 15.31 -0.55
CA PRO A 317 7.85 15.54 0.10
C PRO A 317 7.95 14.91 1.49
N PHE A 318 6.90 14.30 2.05
CA PHE A 318 6.96 13.64 3.35
C PHE A 318 6.89 12.12 3.28
N TYR A 319 6.75 11.54 2.09
CA TYR A 319 6.63 10.10 1.96
C TYR A 319 7.99 9.45 1.67
N SER A 320 8.51 8.70 2.63
CA SER A 320 9.84 8.09 2.58
C SER A 320 10.03 7.13 1.41
N ARG A 321 8.95 6.42 1.02
CA ARG A 321 8.95 5.46 -0.09
C ARG A 321 9.43 6.04 -1.42
N TYR A 322 9.05 7.27 -1.75
CA TYR A 322 9.43 7.89 -3.02
C TYR A 322 10.89 8.35 -3.05
N ARG A 323 11.46 8.69 -1.89
CA ARG A 323 12.90 8.93 -1.77
C ARG A 323 13.71 7.65 -1.87
N LEU A 324 13.22 6.53 -1.33
CA LEU A 324 13.83 5.22 -1.55
C LEU A 324 13.90 4.88 -3.05
N GLN A 325 12.80 5.10 -3.77
CA GLN A 325 12.74 4.86 -5.21
C GLN A 325 13.70 5.77 -5.98
N LEU A 326 13.75 7.06 -5.67
CA LEU A 326 14.69 7.98 -6.32
C LEU A 326 16.15 7.63 -6.00
N GLY A 327 16.45 7.20 -4.77
CA GLY A 327 17.76 6.68 -4.40
C GLY A 327 18.16 5.45 -5.23
N GLU A 328 17.22 4.53 -5.48
CA GLU A 328 17.50 3.35 -6.33
C GLU A 328 17.85 3.75 -7.76
N ILE A 329 17.15 4.74 -8.32
CA ILE A 329 17.44 5.27 -9.66
C ILE A 329 18.85 5.88 -9.70
N PHE A 330 19.23 6.68 -8.69
CA PHE A 330 20.57 7.22 -8.59
C PHE A 330 21.66 6.14 -8.46
N ILE A 331 21.39 5.04 -7.75
CA ILE A 331 22.29 3.87 -7.73
C ILE A 331 22.48 3.30 -9.14
N LYS A 332 21.40 3.13 -9.91
CA LYS A 332 21.49 2.60 -11.29
C LYS A 332 22.27 3.53 -12.23
N GLN A 333 22.27 4.84 -11.97
CA GLN A 333 23.06 5.82 -12.71
C GLN A 333 24.51 5.97 -12.20
N GLY A 334 24.88 5.32 -11.09
CA GLY A 334 26.19 5.52 -10.45
C GLY A 334 26.33 6.84 -9.68
N LYS A 335 25.24 7.58 -9.48
CA LYS A 335 25.17 8.83 -8.69
C LYS A 335 25.12 8.51 -7.19
N ILE A 336 26.23 7.98 -6.66
CA ILE A 336 26.28 7.39 -5.31
C ILE A 336 26.05 8.43 -4.20
N VAL A 337 26.53 9.67 -4.39
CA VAL A 337 26.38 10.74 -3.39
C VAL A 337 24.91 11.15 -3.28
N GLU A 338 24.24 11.34 -4.40
CA GLU A 338 22.82 11.69 -4.49
C GLU A 338 21.94 10.56 -3.94
N ALA A 339 22.29 9.30 -4.24
CA ALA A 339 21.63 8.13 -3.65
C ALA A 339 21.72 8.15 -2.12
N ALA A 340 22.92 8.36 -1.55
CA ALA A 340 23.12 8.44 -0.11
C ALA A 340 22.25 9.53 0.54
N GLN A 341 22.15 10.70 -0.10
CA GLN A 341 21.31 11.80 0.37
C GLN A 341 19.82 11.42 0.39
N MET A 342 19.33 10.78 -0.68
CA MET A 342 17.93 10.34 -0.77
C MET A 342 17.60 9.28 0.28
N TYR A 343 18.48 8.28 0.45
CA TYR A 343 18.28 7.24 1.44
C TYR A 343 18.33 7.77 2.88
N ARG A 344 19.28 8.65 3.23
CA ARG A 344 19.27 9.30 4.55
C ARG A 344 18.04 10.16 4.79
N SER A 345 17.58 10.86 3.76
CA SER A 345 16.37 11.68 3.86
C SER A 345 15.13 10.80 4.04
N ALA A 346 15.02 9.65 3.35
CA ALA A 346 13.96 8.67 3.56
C ALA A 346 13.98 8.13 5.00
N ALA A 347 15.17 7.74 5.50
CA ALA A 347 15.31 7.20 6.85
C ALA A 347 14.90 8.20 7.95
N ARG A 348 15.17 9.49 7.76
CA ARG A 348 14.75 10.56 8.70
C ARG A 348 13.25 10.80 8.72
N LEU A 349 12.53 10.48 7.66
CA LEU A 349 11.07 10.59 7.61
C LEU A 349 10.37 9.41 8.31
N GLY A 350 11.08 8.29 8.50
CA GLY A 350 10.55 7.10 9.14
C GLY A 350 9.79 6.17 8.17
N PRO A 351 8.89 5.33 8.69
CA PRO A 351 8.22 4.31 7.89
C PRO A 351 7.40 4.89 6.73
N PRO A 352 7.24 4.12 5.63
CA PRO A 352 7.74 2.76 5.43
C PRO A 352 9.23 2.71 5.04
N GLY A 353 9.90 1.61 5.41
CA GLY A 353 11.22 1.26 4.87
C GLY A 353 12.43 1.95 5.52
N THR A 354 12.32 2.43 6.77
CA THR A 354 13.43 3.08 7.50
C THR A 354 14.68 2.21 7.57
N ALA A 355 14.54 0.92 7.92
CA ALA A 355 15.65 -0.02 8.00
C ALA A 355 16.37 -0.20 6.64
N ILE A 356 15.58 -0.32 5.56
CA ILE A 356 16.08 -0.45 4.18
C ILE A 356 16.81 0.83 3.78
N ALA A 357 16.26 2.01 4.12
CA ALA A 357 16.85 3.30 3.82
C ALA A 357 18.24 3.43 4.48
N TRP A 358 18.36 3.08 5.76
CA TRP A 358 19.65 3.07 6.45
C TRP A 358 20.63 2.07 5.84
N PHE A 359 20.18 0.86 5.52
CA PHE A 359 21.03 -0.15 4.87
C PHE A 359 21.57 0.34 3.51
N MET A 360 20.70 0.91 2.67
CA MET A 360 21.09 1.41 1.35
C MET A 360 21.99 2.65 1.45
N ALA A 361 21.78 3.53 2.44
CA ALA A 361 22.71 4.62 2.74
C ALA A 361 24.09 4.08 3.14
N GLY A 362 24.14 3.04 3.98
CA GLY A 362 25.39 2.37 4.38
C GLY A 362 26.16 1.81 3.18
N GLN A 363 25.46 1.17 2.24
CA GLN A 363 26.07 0.70 1.00
C GLN A 363 26.64 1.84 0.14
N CYS A 364 25.98 3.00 0.12
CA CYS A 364 26.49 4.17 -0.59
C CYS A 364 27.79 4.68 0.06
N TYR A 365 27.80 4.87 1.38
CA TYR A 365 28.99 5.33 2.09
C TYR A 365 30.15 4.34 2.03
N GLU A 366 29.87 3.04 2.07
CA GLU A 366 30.88 2.01 1.88
C GLU A 366 31.55 2.12 0.50
N LYS A 367 30.74 2.35 -0.56
CA LYS A 367 31.26 2.59 -1.92
C LYS A 367 32.06 3.88 -2.04
N LEU A 368 31.73 4.90 -1.24
CA LEU A 368 32.46 6.17 -1.18
C LEU A 368 33.74 6.08 -0.34
N GLY A 369 33.98 4.96 0.36
CA GLY A 369 35.13 4.79 1.26
C GLY A 369 34.94 5.38 2.65
N GLU A 370 33.76 5.93 2.95
CA GLU A 370 33.38 6.52 4.23
C GLU A 370 32.94 5.41 5.21
N LEU A 371 33.90 4.58 5.64
CA LEU A 371 33.61 3.31 6.30
C LEU A 371 32.96 3.48 7.69
N ASP A 372 33.34 4.51 8.45
CA ASP A 372 32.73 4.78 9.75
C ASP A 372 31.23 5.15 9.60
N ILE A 373 30.91 6.00 8.62
CA ILE A 373 29.52 6.38 8.32
C ILE A 373 28.72 5.17 7.82
N ALA A 374 29.34 4.32 7.00
CA ALA A 374 28.71 3.07 6.56
C ALA A 374 28.37 2.16 7.75
N CYS A 375 29.29 2.03 8.71
CA CYS A 375 29.09 1.28 9.95
C CYS A 375 27.89 1.83 10.74
N ASP A 376 27.84 3.14 10.97
CA ASP A 376 26.74 3.79 11.68
C ASP A 376 25.39 3.56 10.98
N CYS A 377 25.36 3.64 9.65
CA CYS A 377 24.15 3.37 8.87
C CYS A 377 23.69 1.91 9.00
N TYR A 378 24.61 0.94 8.94
CA TYR A 378 24.25 -0.47 9.13
C TYR A 378 23.77 -0.76 10.55
N LEU A 379 24.38 -0.16 11.58
CA LEU A 379 23.90 -0.25 12.96
C LEU A 379 22.50 0.36 13.11
N ALA A 380 22.25 1.52 12.51
CA ALA A 380 20.93 2.15 12.50
C ALA A 380 19.86 1.28 11.80
N SER A 381 20.23 0.60 10.71
CA SER A 381 19.34 -0.37 10.05
C SER A 381 18.91 -1.50 10.99
N ILE A 382 19.87 -2.06 11.75
CA ILE A 382 19.62 -3.14 12.72
C ILE A 382 18.79 -2.65 13.91
N GLN A 383 18.93 -1.39 14.31
CA GLN A 383 18.10 -0.79 15.34
C GLN A 383 16.63 -0.68 14.91
N MET A 384 16.37 -0.38 13.64
CA MET A 384 15.01 -0.27 13.10
C MET A 384 14.39 -1.64 12.81
N ASP A 385 15.20 -2.61 12.37
CA ASP A 385 14.81 -4.00 12.14
C ASP A 385 15.87 -4.97 12.69
N SER A 386 15.56 -5.60 13.82
CA SER A 386 16.48 -6.54 14.47
C SER A 386 16.76 -7.80 13.65
N LEU A 387 15.95 -8.09 12.62
CA LEU A 387 16.10 -9.22 11.70
C LEU A 387 16.86 -8.85 10.41
N ALA A 388 17.41 -7.64 10.31
CA ALA A 388 18.17 -7.16 9.15
C ALA A 388 19.53 -7.87 8.98
N ILE A 389 19.50 -9.16 8.64
CA ILE A 389 20.68 -10.02 8.51
C ILE A 389 21.71 -9.47 7.53
N SER A 390 21.27 -8.91 6.41
CA SER A 390 22.16 -8.32 5.41
C SER A 390 22.96 -7.13 5.95
N ALA A 391 22.41 -6.34 6.88
CA ALA A 391 23.15 -5.26 7.54
C ALA A 391 24.23 -5.82 8.48
N VAL A 392 23.93 -6.90 9.21
CA VAL A 392 24.92 -7.60 10.05
C VAL A 392 26.04 -8.21 9.19
N GLU A 393 25.72 -8.80 8.03
CA GLU A 393 26.72 -9.32 7.09
C GLU A 393 27.65 -8.21 6.57
N ARG A 394 27.09 -7.03 6.29
CA ARG A 394 27.91 -5.87 5.89
C ARG A 394 28.83 -5.42 7.02
N LEU A 395 28.35 -5.34 8.27
CA LEU A 395 29.19 -5.02 9.43
C LEU A 395 30.30 -6.05 9.65
N TYR A 396 30.01 -7.33 9.51
CA TYR A 396 31.02 -8.40 9.61
C TYR A 396 32.16 -8.21 8.60
N ASN A 397 31.82 -7.91 7.35
CA ASN A 397 32.81 -7.67 6.29
C ASN A 397 33.57 -6.34 6.46
N LEU A 398 32.92 -5.33 7.06
CA LEU A 398 33.49 -4.01 7.27
C LEU A 398 34.42 -3.95 8.50
N ALA A 399 34.13 -4.73 9.55
CA ALA A 399 34.83 -4.68 10.82
C ALA A 399 36.37 -4.87 10.72
N PRO A 400 36.92 -5.80 9.92
CA PRO A 400 38.36 -5.91 9.72
C PRO A 400 38.98 -4.67 9.06
N ARG A 401 38.26 -4.04 8.12
CA ARG A 401 38.71 -2.82 7.43
C ARG A 401 38.75 -1.61 8.36
N LEU A 402 37.90 -1.62 9.40
CA LEU A 402 37.88 -0.63 10.48
C LEU A 402 38.86 -0.97 11.62
N GLY A 403 39.52 -2.13 11.60
CA GLY A 403 40.34 -2.60 12.73
C GLY A 403 39.54 -2.87 14.00
N ASN A 404 38.22 -3.08 13.90
CA ASN A 404 37.32 -3.21 15.05
C ASN A 404 37.01 -4.69 15.36
N SER A 405 37.85 -5.31 16.19
CA SER A 405 37.70 -6.73 16.57
C SER A 405 36.44 -7.01 17.39
N ALA A 406 35.97 -6.05 18.19
CA ALA A 406 34.74 -6.18 18.96
C ALA A 406 33.51 -6.27 18.05
N LEU A 407 33.44 -5.40 17.03
CA LEU A 407 32.37 -5.41 16.02
C LEU A 407 32.40 -6.70 15.18
N LEU A 408 33.59 -7.21 14.85
CA LEU A 408 33.73 -8.48 14.14
C LEU A 408 33.18 -9.64 14.96
N ASN A 409 33.55 -9.73 16.24
CA ASN A 409 33.08 -10.79 17.14
C ASN A 409 31.56 -10.71 17.35
N TRP A 410 31.05 -9.51 17.62
CA TRP A 410 29.62 -9.28 17.81
C TRP A 410 28.81 -9.66 16.57
N SER A 411 29.24 -9.20 15.39
CA SER A 411 28.52 -9.48 14.14
C SER A 411 28.55 -10.98 13.79
N ASN A 412 29.64 -11.69 14.08
CA ASN A 412 29.71 -13.14 13.90
C ASN A 412 28.70 -13.90 14.79
N ILE A 413 28.62 -13.54 16.09
CA ILE A 413 27.64 -14.13 17.02
C ILE A 413 26.22 -13.84 16.53
N ARG A 414 25.94 -12.57 16.20
CA ARG A 414 24.61 -12.15 15.76
C ARG A 414 24.18 -12.84 14.46
N LEU A 415 25.09 -13.05 13.51
CA LEU A 415 24.80 -13.81 12.29
C LEU A 415 24.42 -15.27 12.58
N SER A 416 25.07 -15.91 13.58
CA SER A 416 24.69 -17.26 13.99
C SER A 416 23.25 -17.30 14.50
N GLU A 417 22.91 -16.38 15.43
CA GLU A 417 21.56 -16.27 15.99
C GLU A 417 20.49 -16.07 14.91
N LEU A 418 20.73 -15.13 13.99
CA LEU A 418 19.77 -14.81 12.92
C LEU A 418 19.58 -15.97 11.95
N ARG A 419 20.65 -16.73 11.63
CA ARG A 419 20.57 -17.92 10.78
C ARG A 419 19.79 -19.06 11.44
N GLU A 420 19.91 -19.21 12.75
CA GLU A 420 19.09 -20.18 13.51
C GLU A 420 17.62 -19.78 13.51
N GLN A 421 17.31 -18.51 13.77
CA GLN A 421 15.95 -17.97 13.71
C GLN A 421 15.33 -18.15 12.32
N GLN A 422 16.07 -17.86 11.24
CA GLN A 422 15.58 -18.08 9.88
C GLN A 422 15.26 -19.55 9.59
N LYS A 423 16.09 -20.49 10.06
CA LYS A 423 15.82 -21.93 9.91
C LYS A 423 14.55 -22.34 10.65
N ALA A 424 14.31 -21.79 11.84
CA ALA A 424 13.09 -22.05 12.62
C ALA A 424 11.83 -21.47 11.98
N ILE A 425 11.93 -20.33 11.29
CA ILE A 425 10.81 -19.74 10.53
C ILE A 425 10.54 -20.56 9.25
N ALA A 426 11.59 -20.97 8.54
CA ALA A 426 11.48 -21.73 7.29
C ALA A 426 10.89 -23.14 7.48
N SER A 427 10.96 -23.71 8.68
CA SER A 427 10.39 -25.03 9.00
C SER A 427 8.89 -25.00 9.32
N GLN A 428 8.26 -23.83 9.39
CA GLN A 428 6.80 -23.73 9.57
C GLN A 428 6.07 -24.04 8.25
N PRO A 429 5.02 -24.90 8.25
CA PRO A 429 4.31 -25.28 7.04
C PRO A 429 3.59 -24.05 6.45
N ARG A 430 3.98 -23.67 5.22
CA ARG A 430 3.25 -22.67 4.44
C ARG A 430 1.98 -23.32 3.88
N THR A 431 0.82 -22.94 4.38
CA THR A 431 -0.47 -23.35 3.80
C THR A 431 -0.61 -22.76 2.39
N SER A 432 -0.51 -23.61 1.36
CA SER A 432 -0.74 -23.25 -0.04
C SER A 432 -2.19 -23.54 -0.41
N TYR A 433 -2.97 -22.50 -0.74
CA TYR A 433 -4.26 -22.63 -1.40
C TYR A 433 -4.08 -22.51 -2.93
N ILE A 434 -4.72 -23.38 -3.70
CA ILE A 434 -4.69 -23.40 -5.17
C ILE A 434 -5.98 -22.72 -5.67
N PRO A 435 -5.92 -21.64 -6.48
CA PRO A 435 -7.10 -20.91 -6.94
C PRO A 435 -8.05 -21.76 -7.79
N GLU A 436 -9.37 -21.62 -7.57
CA GLU A 436 -10.45 -22.31 -8.30
C GLU A 436 -10.50 -21.97 -9.80
N ALA A 437 -9.85 -20.89 -10.25
CA ALA A 437 -9.67 -20.58 -11.68
C ALA A 437 -8.90 -21.69 -12.43
N SER A 438 -7.98 -22.39 -11.75
CA SER A 438 -7.31 -23.59 -12.30
C SER A 438 -8.22 -24.82 -12.33
N SER A 439 -9.33 -24.83 -11.57
CA SER A 439 -10.34 -25.90 -11.57
C SER A 439 -11.42 -25.68 -12.62
N ALA A 440 -11.84 -24.42 -12.86
CA ALA A 440 -12.84 -24.07 -13.86
C ALA A 440 -12.37 -24.37 -15.29
N LEU A 441 -11.08 -24.16 -15.60
CA LEU A 441 -10.50 -24.49 -16.91
C LEU A 441 -10.30 -26.00 -17.14
N LYS A 442 -10.22 -26.82 -16.07
CA LYS A 442 -10.21 -28.29 -16.20
C LYS A 442 -11.60 -28.85 -16.51
N LYS A 443 -12.66 -28.28 -15.93
CA LYS A 443 -14.04 -28.74 -16.16
C LYS A 443 -14.62 -28.35 -17.52
N ALA A 444 -14.06 -27.34 -18.19
CA ALA A 444 -14.49 -26.91 -19.52
C ALA A 444 -13.77 -27.63 -20.68
N GLY A 445 -12.80 -28.51 -20.38
CA GLY A 445 -11.88 -29.10 -21.37
C GLY A 445 -11.93 -30.63 -21.51
N GLU A 446 -12.81 -31.35 -20.81
CA GLU A 446 -12.99 -32.80 -21.02
C GLU A 446 -14.07 -33.05 -22.08
N PRO A 447 -13.73 -33.54 -23.28
CA PRO A 447 -14.73 -34.10 -24.17
C PRO A 447 -15.27 -35.39 -23.56
N VAL A 448 -16.59 -35.48 -23.40
CA VAL A 448 -17.29 -36.75 -23.12
C VAL A 448 -17.01 -37.69 -24.28
N MET A 449 -16.19 -38.71 -24.04
CA MET A 449 -16.00 -39.84 -24.93
C MET A 449 -16.58 -41.08 -24.23
N ILE A 450 -17.61 -41.65 -24.85
CA ILE A 450 -18.14 -42.99 -24.59
C ILE A 450 -17.05 -44.04 -24.83
#